data_AF-A0A812IS66-F1
#
_entry.id   AF-A0A812IS66-F1
#
_cell.length_a   1.000
_cell.length_b   1.000
_cell.length_c   1.000
_cell.angle_alpha   90.00
_cell.angle_beta   90.00
_cell.angle_gamma   90.00
#
_symmetry.space_group_name_H-M   'P 1'
#
loop_
_entity.id
_entity.type
_entity.pdbx_description
1 polymer ?
#
loop_
_entity_poly.entity_id
_entity_poly.type
_entity_poly.pdbx_seq_one_letter_code
_entity_poly.pdbx_strand_id
1 'polypeptide(L)'
;MAEDDVAERYESATAVTLGVTVFSTSFLGLFVAAVPASRSLFEFLAATLLWPTCLLWLNWCVLVPLTEQQRHRLKTVRRVKTALGSLGLFLVPICTDAMRRGPGRIIGASESAAAILVTARAMQLLRRLETAESEETPSCPGSPPSQLWGRWRRFYHMACLSWHDVDRVCVLREIEHQRHYTKAFAELIISVLGLAACGVAMHGTNFARTIGCISLSMARLLICCFGAGSVVFGFYTFDRAYLFLLSYFNQLSVHSIFGPGLWQSRTIKEFWRQWNLPVQRMLVSGIFRPLRRAGCSESCCGFLVFLVSGLGHAWPLLCVGAEHWQIAFMLLFFVTQMIPLQVESTLHIKGRFWVYTVELLLSPLFVLPLLGPVLISS
;
A
#
# COMPACT_ATOMS: atom_id res chain seq x y z
N MET A 1 -1.70 30.29 -2.42
CA MET A 1 -2.45 29.68 -1.30
C MET A 1 -1.42 29.01 -0.44
N ALA A 2 -1.37 29.44 0.82
CA ALA A 2 -0.22 29.23 1.68
C ALA A 2 -0.19 27.78 2.17
N GLU A 3 1.01 27.22 2.34
CA GLU A 3 1.17 25.93 3.03
C GLU A 3 0.51 25.93 4.42
N ASP A 4 0.36 27.12 5.01
CA ASP A 4 -0.37 27.40 6.25
C ASP A 4 -1.84 26.95 6.18
N ASP A 5 -2.52 27.14 5.05
CA ASP A 5 -3.92 26.73 4.89
C ASP A 5 -4.06 25.20 4.98
N VAL A 6 -3.08 24.46 4.44
CA VAL A 6 -3.06 22.98 4.51
C VAL A 6 -2.81 22.53 5.94
N ALA A 7 -1.86 23.17 6.64
CA ALA A 7 -1.54 22.83 8.02
C ALA A 7 -2.75 23.06 8.94
N GLU A 8 -3.42 24.21 8.83
CA GLU A 8 -4.60 24.53 9.63
C GLU A 8 -5.73 23.48 9.45
N ARG A 9 -5.96 23.03 8.21
CA ARG A 9 -7.00 22.03 7.92
C ARG A 9 -6.71 20.68 8.58
N TYR A 10 -5.46 20.24 8.60
CA TYR A 10 -5.08 19.00 9.28
C TYR A 10 -5.17 19.09 10.81
N GLU A 11 -5.04 20.28 11.39
CA GLU A 11 -5.16 20.50 12.83
C GLU A 11 -6.62 20.74 13.29
N SER A 12 -7.57 20.81 12.34
CA SER A 12 -9.00 20.94 12.67
C SER A 12 -9.56 19.72 13.42
N ALA A 13 -10.52 19.93 14.32
CA ALA A 13 -11.15 18.85 15.09
C ALA A 13 -11.79 17.77 14.18
N THR A 14 -12.29 18.16 13.01
CA THR A 14 -12.81 17.26 11.99
C THR A 14 -11.71 16.35 11.43
N ALA A 15 -10.56 16.93 11.08
CA ALA A 15 -9.43 16.14 10.60
C ALA A 15 -8.90 15.21 11.69
N VAL A 16 -8.84 15.64 12.94
CA VAL A 16 -8.49 14.76 14.07
C VAL A 16 -9.41 13.55 14.15
N THR A 17 -10.72 13.80 14.17
CA THR A 17 -11.74 12.77 14.30
C THR A 17 -11.69 11.80 13.12
N LEU A 18 -11.56 12.31 11.90
CA LEU A 18 -11.43 11.49 10.71
C LEU A 18 -10.15 10.64 10.74
N GLY A 19 -9.02 11.20 11.14
CA GLY A 19 -7.74 10.48 11.21
C GLY A 19 -7.84 9.31 12.18
N VAL A 20 -8.40 9.54 13.38
CA VAL A 20 -8.64 8.49 14.38
C VAL A 20 -9.64 7.46 13.88
N THR A 21 -10.69 7.90 13.18
CA THR A 21 -11.71 7.00 12.62
C THR A 21 -11.12 6.11 11.54
N VAL A 22 -10.41 6.67 10.55
CA VAL A 22 -9.74 5.91 9.48
C VAL A 22 -8.72 4.94 10.06
N PHE A 23 -7.92 5.39 11.02
CA PHE A 23 -6.99 4.52 11.73
C PHE A 23 -7.75 3.35 12.37
N SER A 24 -8.78 3.63 13.17
CA SER A 24 -9.54 2.60 13.91
C SER A 24 -10.28 1.63 12.97
N THR A 25 -10.91 2.13 11.91
CA THR A 25 -11.64 1.30 10.95
C THR A 25 -10.72 0.47 10.08
N SER A 26 -9.47 0.89 9.84
CA SER A 26 -8.48 0.07 9.14
C SER A 26 -8.16 -1.23 9.88
N PHE A 27 -8.35 -1.26 11.20
CA PHE A 27 -8.17 -2.47 12.02
C PHE A 27 -9.44 -3.32 12.14
N LEU A 28 -10.63 -2.79 11.80
CA LEU A 28 -11.89 -3.55 11.91
C LEU A 28 -11.85 -4.85 11.11
N GLY A 29 -11.24 -4.82 9.93
CA GLY A 29 -11.01 -6.02 9.12
C GLY A 29 -10.14 -7.06 9.82
N LEU A 30 -9.13 -6.61 10.59
CA LEU A 30 -8.30 -7.50 11.40
C LEU A 30 -9.10 -8.12 12.53
N PHE A 31 -9.96 -7.34 13.22
CA PHE A 31 -10.84 -7.90 14.24
C PHE A 31 -11.76 -8.99 13.67
N VAL A 32 -12.43 -8.71 12.56
CA VAL A 32 -13.38 -9.66 11.93
C VAL A 32 -12.69 -10.95 11.51
N ALA A 33 -11.49 -10.87 10.91
CA ALA A 33 -10.77 -12.07 10.48
C ALA A 33 -10.01 -12.79 11.62
N ALA A 34 -9.70 -12.10 12.73
CA ALA A 34 -8.97 -12.68 13.86
C ALA A 34 -9.87 -13.55 14.74
N VAL A 35 -11.15 -13.17 14.90
CA VAL A 35 -12.14 -13.94 15.67
C VAL A 35 -12.19 -15.41 15.24
N PRO A 36 -12.43 -15.76 13.96
CA PRO A 36 -12.48 -17.15 13.53
C PRO A 36 -11.10 -17.83 13.45
N ALA A 37 -10.00 -17.08 13.46
CA ALA A 37 -8.65 -17.63 13.36
C ALA A 37 -8.04 -18.05 14.71
N SER A 38 -8.49 -17.41 15.80
CA SER A 38 -7.90 -17.54 17.14
C SER A 38 -8.49 -18.71 17.91
N ARG A 39 -7.65 -19.48 18.61
CA ARG A 39 -8.08 -20.61 19.49
C ARG A 39 -8.25 -20.20 20.95
N SER A 40 -7.78 -19.01 21.31
CA SER A 40 -7.86 -18.47 22.66
C SER A 40 -8.02 -16.96 22.64
N LEU A 41 -8.49 -16.39 23.75
CA LEU A 41 -8.57 -14.94 23.92
C LEU A 41 -7.18 -14.29 23.82
N PHE A 42 -6.14 -14.93 24.37
CA PHE A 42 -4.77 -14.41 24.29
C PHE A 42 -4.28 -14.30 22.84
N GLU A 43 -4.53 -15.33 22.03
CA GLU A 43 -4.16 -15.34 20.62
C GLU A 43 -4.93 -14.28 19.82
N PHE A 44 -6.23 -14.10 20.13
CA PHE A 44 -7.04 -13.03 19.55
C PHE A 44 -6.51 -11.64 19.89
N LEU A 45 -6.19 -11.39 21.17
CA LEU A 45 -5.64 -10.11 21.62
C LEU A 45 -4.26 -9.85 21.02
N ALA A 46 -3.39 -10.87 20.95
CA ALA A 46 -2.10 -10.76 20.28
C ALA A 46 -2.27 -10.40 18.79
N ALA A 47 -3.20 -11.07 18.11
CA ALA A 47 -3.44 -10.83 16.69
C ALA A 47 -4.07 -9.48 16.37
N THR A 48 -4.80 -8.89 17.32
CA THR A 48 -5.54 -7.65 17.07
C THR A 48 -4.89 -6.41 17.69
N LEU A 49 -4.13 -6.56 18.78
CA LEU A 49 -3.59 -5.41 19.54
C LEU A 49 -2.08 -5.24 19.36
N LEU A 50 -1.32 -6.30 19.07
CA LEU A 50 0.14 -6.20 19.00
C LEU A 50 0.55 -5.31 17.82
N TRP A 51 -0.07 -5.50 16.65
CA TRP A 51 0.21 -4.70 15.46
C TRP A 51 -0.13 -3.21 15.63
N PRO A 52 -1.36 -2.82 16.05
CA PRO A 52 -1.66 -1.43 16.34
C PRO A 52 -0.74 -0.83 17.40
N THR A 53 -0.32 -1.60 18.41
CA THR A 53 0.60 -1.13 19.45
C THR A 53 1.98 -0.80 18.87
N CYS A 54 2.56 -1.69 18.05
CA CYS A 54 3.82 -1.42 17.36
C CYS A 54 3.71 -0.22 16.42
N LEU A 55 2.57 -0.09 15.72
CA LEU A 55 2.32 1.04 14.83
C LEU A 55 2.18 2.36 15.61
N LEU A 56 1.44 2.37 16.72
CA LEU A 56 1.30 3.53 17.60
C LEU A 56 2.64 3.91 18.24
N TRP A 57 3.46 2.93 18.63
CA TRP A 57 4.82 3.16 19.10
C TRP A 57 5.68 3.81 18.02
N LEU A 58 5.67 3.29 16.79
CA LEU A 58 6.41 3.86 15.67
C LEU A 58 5.94 5.29 15.36
N ASN A 59 4.63 5.52 15.37
CA ASN A 59 4.03 6.85 15.29
C ASN A 59 4.55 7.77 16.40
N TRP A 60 4.56 7.32 17.65
CA TRP A 60 5.07 8.10 18.75
C TRP A 60 6.55 8.49 18.55
N CYS A 61 7.37 7.54 18.10
CA CYS A 61 8.80 7.76 17.89
C CYS A 61 9.09 8.72 16.73
N VAL A 62 8.32 8.65 15.64
CA VAL A 62 8.53 9.48 14.45
C VAL A 62 7.83 10.82 14.56
N LEU A 63 6.65 10.90 15.19
CA LEU A 63 5.78 12.07 15.05
C LEU A 63 5.84 13.05 16.22
N VAL A 64 6.22 12.60 17.42
CA VAL A 64 6.32 13.50 18.58
C VAL A 64 7.44 14.52 18.34
N PRO A 65 7.12 15.83 18.30
CA PRO A 65 8.13 16.86 18.15
C PRO A 65 9.10 16.84 19.34
N LEU A 66 10.38 16.98 19.05
CA LEU A 66 11.41 17.11 20.07
C LEU A 66 11.50 18.57 20.52
N THR A 67 11.65 18.79 21.82
CA THR A 67 12.00 20.14 22.32
C THR A 67 13.38 20.56 21.82
N GLU A 68 13.65 21.86 21.76
CA GLU A 68 14.92 22.41 21.28
C GLU A 68 16.13 21.85 22.04
N GLN A 69 16.02 21.78 23.37
CA GLN A 69 17.04 21.20 24.26
C GLN A 69 17.28 19.69 24.00
N GLN A 70 16.28 18.99 23.49
CA GLN A 70 16.33 17.57 23.20
C GLN A 70 16.91 17.26 21.80
N ARG A 71 16.91 18.23 20.88
CA ARG A 71 17.18 18.03 19.44
C ARG A 71 18.54 17.39 19.17
N HIS A 72 19.61 17.82 19.84
CA HIS A 72 20.95 17.29 19.59
C HIS A 72 21.17 15.88 20.16
N ARG A 73 20.68 15.60 21.37
CA ARG A 73 20.92 14.31 22.05
C ARG A 73 19.97 13.21 21.56
N LEU A 74 18.78 13.58 21.08
CA LEU A 74 17.72 12.61 20.75
C LEU A 74 17.68 12.18 19.27
N LYS A 75 18.46 12.74 18.34
CA LYS A 75 18.47 12.24 16.95
C LYS A 75 18.83 10.76 16.87
N THR A 76 19.93 10.35 17.52
CA THR A 76 20.33 8.93 17.58
C THR A 76 19.28 8.08 18.28
N VAL A 77 18.74 8.56 19.42
CA VAL A 77 17.69 7.85 20.17
C VAL A 77 16.44 7.66 19.32
N ARG A 78 16.02 8.68 18.55
CA ARG A 78 14.86 8.64 17.66
C ARG A 78 15.07 7.63 16.55
N ARG A 79 16.24 7.61 15.90
CA ARG A 79 16.59 6.61 14.87
C ARG A 79 16.56 5.19 15.43
N VAL A 80 17.14 4.97 16.61
CA VAL A 80 17.11 3.66 17.28
C VAL A 80 15.68 3.24 17.61
N LYS A 81 14.87 4.14 18.18
CA LYS A 81 13.47 3.86 18.51
C LYS A 81 12.61 3.55 17.27
N THR A 82 12.82 4.30 16.18
CA THR A 82 12.17 4.03 14.89
C THR A 82 12.58 2.67 14.35
N ALA A 83 13.88 2.34 14.37
CA ALA A 83 14.37 1.04 13.95
C ALA A 83 13.79 -0.12 14.77
N LEU A 84 13.69 0.05 16.10
CA LEU A 84 13.05 -0.93 16.99
C LEU A 84 11.55 -1.06 16.71
N GLY A 85 10.84 0.05 16.46
CA GLY A 85 9.43 0.04 16.09
C GLY A 85 9.19 -0.68 14.77
N SER A 86 10.03 -0.41 13.76
CA SER A 86 10.03 -1.13 12.49
C SER A 86 10.31 -2.62 12.66
N LEU A 87 11.33 -2.99 13.43
CA LEU A 87 11.61 -4.39 13.73
C LEU A 87 10.41 -5.07 14.39
N GLY A 88 9.77 -4.40 15.35
CA GLY A 88 8.53 -4.85 15.97
C GLY A 88 7.46 -5.19 14.94
N LEU A 89 7.16 -4.26 14.02
CA LEU A 89 6.22 -4.50 12.91
C LEU A 89 6.61 -5.74 12.09
N PHE A 90 7.88 -5.95 11.75
CA PHE A 90 8.25 -7.15 10.99
C PHE A 90 8.09 -8.46 11.77
N LEU A 91 8.18 -8.42 13.10
CA LEU A 91 8.10 -9.61 13.96
C LEU A 91 6.66 -10.01 14.32
N VAL A 92 5.74 -9.06 14.46
CA VAL A 92 4.35 -9.35 14.88
C VAL A 92 3.68 -10.48 14.05
N PRO A 93 3.73 -10.48 12.71
CA PRO A 93 3.05 -11.49 11.90
C PRO A 93 3.75 -12.86 11.97
N ILE A 94 5.02 -12.87 12.34
CA ILE A 94 5.84 -14.07 12.51
C ILE A 94 5.56 -14.69 13.89
N CYS A 95 5.36 -13.87 14.91
CA CYS A 95 5.20 -14.31 16.29
C CYS A 95 3.75 -14.71 16.64
N THR A 96 2.78 -14.42 15.78
CA THR A 96 1.36 -14.65 16.07
C THR A 96 0.81 -15.84 15.29
N ASP A 97 0.63 -16.99 15.94
CA ASP A 97 0.18 -18.22 15.27
C ASP A 97 -1.21 -18.11 14.62
N ALA A 98 -2.11 -17.25 15.14
CA ALA A 98 -3.41 -16.98 14.51
C ALA A 98 -3.24 -16.47 13.08
N MET A 99 -2.20 -15.69 12.82
CA MET A 99 -1.92 -15.08 11.52
C MET A 99 -1.42 -16.08 10.47
N ARG A 100 -1.19 -17.34 10.85
CA ARG A 100 -0.72 -18.41 9.96
C ARG A 100 -1.80 -19.42 9.59
N ARG A 101 -3.03 -19.26 10.10
CA ARG A 101 -4.09 -20.26 9.95
C ARG A 101 -5.39 -19.65 9.45
N GLY A 102 -6.11 -20.41 8.62
CA GLY A 102 -7.46 -20.06 8.16
C GLY A 102 -7.58 -18.61 7.66
N PRO A 103 -8.64 -17.88 8.06
CA PRO A 103 -8.79 -16.45 7.73
C PRO A 103 -7.68 -15.55 8.27
N GLY A 104 -6.97 -15.96 9.32
CA GLY A 104 -5.87 -15.19 9.90
C GLY A 104 -4.66 -15.05 8.99
N ARG A 105 -4.49 -15.93 7.99
CA ARG A 105 -3.48 -15.74 6.92
C ARG A 105 -3.69 -14.45 6.13
N ILE A 106 -4.94 -14.01 5.98
CA ILE A 106 -5.25 -12.74 5.29
C ILE A 106 -4.70 -11.58 6.11
N ILE A 107 -4.96 -11.58 7.43
CA ILE A 107 -4.44 -10.59 8.39
C ILE A 107 -2.93 -10.57 8.36
N GLY A 108 -2.29 -11.72 8.58
CA GLY A 108 -0.83 -11.82 8.64
C GLY A 108 -0.16 -11.31 7.38
N ALA A 109 -0.73 -11.62 6.20
CA ALA A 109 -0.19 -11.16 4.94
C ALA A 109 -0.39 -9.64 4.76
N SER A 110 -1.58 -9.12 5.08
CA SER A 110 -1.87 -7.69 5.02
C SER A 110 -0.98 -6.88 5.96
N GLU A 111 -0.80 -7.33 7.21
CA GLU A 111 0.10 -6.70 8.18
C GLU A 111 1.56 -6.75 7.71
N SER A 112 2.03 -7.92 7.26
CA SER A 112 3.40 -8.06 6.75
C SER A 112 3.68 -7.13 5.56
N ALA A 113 2.71 -6.95 4.67
CA ALA A 113 2.80 -6.02 3.55
C ALA A 113 2.82 -4.56 4.04
N ALA A 114 1.95 -4.24 5.00
CA ALA A 114 1.91 -2.93 5.64
C ALA A 114 3.21 -2.62 6.39
N ALA A 115 3.89 -3.60 7.00
CA ALA A 115 5.18 -3.45 7.70
C ALA A 115 6.21 -2.73 6.83
N ILE A 116 6.33 -3.21 5.58
CA ILE A 116 7.31 -2.74 4.61
C ILE A 116 7.05 -1.27 4.30
N LEU A 117 5.80 -0.93 3.99
CA LEU A 117 5.41 0.41 3.55
C LEU A 117 5.47 1.41 4.69
N VAL A 118 4.91 1.05 5.85
CA VAL A 118 4.94 1.87 7.06
C VAL A 118 6.38 2.14 7.48
N THR A 119 7.26 1.12 7.46
CA THR A 119 8.68 1.29 7.79
C THR A 119 9.38 2.21 6.79
N ALA A 120 9.19 1.98 5.49
CA ALA A 120 9.78 2.83 4.46
C ALA A 120 9.32 4.29 4.62
N ARG A 121 8.04 4.52 4.89
CA ARG A 121 7.50 5.86 5.10
C ARG A 121 7.99 6.50 6.38
N ALA A 122 8.03 5.75 7.49
CA ALA A 122 8.58 6.22 8.76
C ALA A 122 10.01 6.73 8.59
N MET A 123 10.85 5.98 7.86
CA MET A 123 12.23 6.38 7.57
C MET A 123 12.31 7.61 6.65
N GLN A 124 11.47 7.68 5.61
CA GLN A 124 11.38 8.87 4.75
C GLN A 124 10.97 10.11 5.53
N LEU A 125 9.94 10.00 6.37
CA LEU A 125 9.43 11.09 7.18
C LEU A 125 10.45 11.53 8.22
N LEU A 126 11.08 10.59 8.91
CA LEU A 126 12.15 10.87 9.87
C LEU A 126 13.28 11.68 9.22
N ARG A 127 13.76 11.24 8.04
CA ARG A 127 14.82 11.95 7.30
C ARG A 127 14.40 13.38 6.96
N ARG A 128 13.17 13.59 6.50
CA ARG A 128 12.67 14.92 6.15
C ARG A 128 12.55 15.83 7.36
N LEU A 129 12.05 15.31 8.47
CA LEU A 129 11.99 16.06 9.73
C LEU A 129 13.40 16.46 10.18
N GLU A 130 14.37 15.55 10.10
CA GLU A 130 15.76 15.86 10.42
C GLU A 130 16.39 16.92 9.48
N THR A 131 16.03 16.92 8.19
CA THR A 131 16.47 17.92 7.21
C THR A 131 15.83 19.28 7.49
N ALA A 132 14.52 19.35 7.69
CA ALA A 132 13.82 20.58 8.04
C ALA A 132 14.36 21.18 9.35
N GLU A 133 14.56 20.34 10.37
CA GLU A 133 15.17 20.73 11.66
C GLU A 133 16.61 21.25 11.52
N SER A 134 17.33 20.89 10.45
CA SER A 134 18.69 21.41 10.16
C SER A 134 18.68 22.69 9.32
N GLU A 135 17.68 22.86 8.46
CA GLU A 135 17.52 24.07 7.63
C GLU A 135 16.94 25.23 8.44
N GLU A 136 16.18 24.98 9.50
CA GLU A 136 15.68 25.95 10.50
C GLU A 136 16.80 26.64 11.33
N THR A 137 18.04 26.67 10.85
CA THR A 137 19.09 27.45 11.50
C THR A 137 18.64 28.91 11.56
N PRO A 138 18.60 29.55 12.75
CA PRO A 138 17.85 30.78 12.99
C PRO A 138 18.54 31.95 12.29
N SER A 139 18.19 32.21 11.05
CA SER A 139 18.56 33.46 10.36
C SER A 139 17.74 34.65 10.87
N CYS A 140 16.58 34.40 11.50
CA CYS A 140 15.78 35.42 12.19
C CYS A 140 15.27 34.90 13.55
N PRO A 141 15.74 35.46 14.68
CA PRO A 141 15.14 35.18 15.98
C PRO A 141 13.68 35.69 15.99
N GLY A 142 12.71 34.77 16.10
CA GLY A 142 11.28 35.10 16.21
C GLY A 142 10.37 34.46 15.17
N SER A 143 10.89 33.80 14.12
CA SER A 143 10.03 33.00 13.23
C SER A 143 9.60 31.72 13.94
N PRO A 144 8.30 31.42 14.04
CA PRO A 144 7.83 30.17 14.65
C PRO A 144 8.45 28.97 13.90
N PRO A 145 8.86 27.91 14.62
CA PRO A 145 9.36 26.69 13.99
C PRO A 145 8.34 26.20 12.97
N SER A 146 8.81 25.72 11.82
CA SER A 146 7.98 25.48 10.64
C SER A 146 6.73 24.65 11.00
N GLN A 147 5.59 25.34 11.04
CA GLN A 147 4.25 24.75 11.23
C GLN A 147 3.88 23.80 10.08
N LEU A 148 4.71 23.75 9.03
CA LEU A 148 4.60 22.93 7.82
C LEU A 148 4.31 21.45 8.08
N TRP A 149 4.70 20.93 9.24
CA TRP A 149 4.50 19.55 9.64
C TRP A 149 3.74 19.43 10.97
N GLY A 150 2.53 20.00 11.04
CA GLY A 150 1.61 19.83 12.16
C GLY A 150 1.49 18.38 12.66
N ARG A 151 1.15 18.20 13.95
CA ARG A 151 1.07 16.89 14.63
C ARG A 151 0.12 15.95 13.89
N TRP A 152 -1.00 16.46 13.42
CA TRP A 152 -2.01 15.63 12.77
C TRP A 152 -1.67 15.35 11.33
N ARG A 153 -1.04 16.27 10.59
CA ARG A 153 -0.47 15.95 9.28
C ARG A 153 0.50 14.78 9.39
N ARG A 154 1.41 14.81 10.36
CA ARG A 154 2.31 13.69 10.68
C ARG A 154 1.54 12.40 11.00
N PHE A 155 0.49 12.47 11.80
CA PHE A 155 -0.35 11.31 12.11
C PHE A 155 -0.99 10.72 10.86
N TYR A 156 -1.59 11.55 9.99
CA TYR A 156 -2.19 11.11 8.73
C TYR A 156 -1.21 10.38 7.82
N HIS A 157 0.04 10.85 7.73
CA HIS A 157 1.10 10.20 6.96
C HIS A 157 1.32 8.73 7.35
N MET A 158 1.06 8.39 8.61
CA MET A 158 1.29 7.07 9.18
C MET A 158 0.00 6.27 9.38
N ALA A 159 -1.09 6.94 9.76
CA ALA A 159 -2.40 6.35 10.06
C ALA A 159 -3.11 5.80 8.82
N CYS A 160 -2.82 6.35 7.65
CA CYS A 160 -3.47 5.96 6.39
C CYS A 160 -2.62 4.94 5.60
N LEU A 161 -1.72 4.25 6.31
CA LEU A 161 -0.80 3.26 5.75
C LEU A 161 0.00 3.78 4.53
N SER A 162 0.38 5.07 4.53
CA SER A 162 1.37 5.67 3.63
C SER A 162 1.14 5.59 2.12
N TRP A 163 -0.03 5.14 1.65
CA TRP A 163 -0.25 4.92 0.23
C TRP A 163 -0.45 6.22 -0.56
N HIS A 164 -0.81 7.34 0.08
CA HIS A 164 -1.02 8.60 -0.63
C HIS A 164 0.11 9.60 -0.37
N ASP A 165 0.43 10.37 -1.39
CA ASP A 165 1.45 11.42 -1.31
C ASP A 165 0.86 12.70 -0.69
N VAL A 166 0.75 12.67 0.63
CA VAL A 166 0.30 13.76 1.51
C VAL A 166 1.27 14.98 1.55
N ASP A 167 2.37 14.92 0.81
CA ASP A 167 3.22 16.09 0.57
C ASP A 167 2.60 17.02 -0.48
N ARG A 168 1.82 16.45 -1.40
CA ARG A 168 1.21 17.15 -2.54
C ARG A 168 -0.28 17.33 -2.31
N VAL A 169 -0.62 17.88 -1.14
CA VAL A 169 -2.00 18.16 -0.75
C VAL A 169 -2.36 19.56 -1.23
N CYS A 170 -3.55 19.70 -1.80
CA CYS A 170 -4.11 21.00 -2.17
C CYS A 170 -5.40 21.26 -1.38
N VAL A 171 -5.58 22.49 -0.88
CA VAL A 171 -6.87 22.93 -0.36
C VAL A 171 -7.79 23.21 -1.55
N LEU A 172 -8.99 22.65 -1.52
CA LEU A 172 -10.00 22.80 -2.56
C LEU A 172 -10.89 24.01 -2.28
N ARG A 173 -11.14 24.83 -3.30
CA ARG A 173 -12.17 25.88 -3.24
C ARG A 173 -13.57 25.26 -3.25
N GLU A 174 -14.58 25.99 -2.81
CA GLU A 174 -15.95 25.43 -2.64
C GLU A 174 -16.50 24.69 -3.87
N ILE A 175 -16.41 25.29 -5.07
CA ILE A 175 -16.87 24.67 -6.32
C ILE A 175 -16.02 23.44 -6.70
N GLU A 176 -14.70 23.53 -6.53
CA GLU A 176 -13.76 22.44 -6.82
C GLU A 176 -13.96 21.29 -5.83
N HIS A 177 -14.22 21.61 -4.57
CA HIS A 177 -14.49 20.69 -3.47
C HIS A 177 -15.71 19.83 -3.79
N GLN A 178 -16.84 20.45 -4.14
CA GLN A 178 -18.06 19.73 -4.50
C GLN A 178 -17.86 18.78 -5.68
N ARG A 179 -17.21 19.28 -6.74
CA ARG A 179 -16.91 18.47 -7.92
C ARG A 179 -15.98 17.31 -7.58
N HIS A 180 -14.95 17.55 -6.77
CA HIS A 180 -13.93 16.56 -6.42
C HIS A 180 -14.51 15.43 -5.57
N TYR A 181 -15.21 15.70 -4.47
CA TYR A 181 -15.77 14.62 -3.64
C TYR A 181 -16.89 13.87 -4.36
N THR A 182 -17.71 14.54 -5.17
CA THR A 182 -18.79 13.87 -5.94
C THR A 182 -18.20 12.89 -6.95
N LYS A 183 -17.14 13.31 -7.65
CA LYS A 183 -16.39 12.42 -8.56
C LYS A 183 -15.77 11.24 -7.80
N ALA A 184 -15.07 11.50 -6.70
CA ALA A 184 -14.43 10.46 -5.90
C ALA A 184 -15.46 9.45 -5.36
N PHE A 185 -16.64 9.92 -4.93
CA PHE A 185 -17.72 9.08 -4.44
C PHE A 185 -18.34 8.21 -5.56
N ALA A 186 -18.58 8.78 -6.74
CA ALA A 186 -19.06 8.01 -7.88
C ALA A 186 -18.06 6.91 -8.29
N GLU A 187 -16.77 7.25 -8.36
CA GLU A 187 -15.70 6.28 -8.65
C GLU A 187 -15.56 5.23 -7.54
N LEU A 188 -15.78 5.60 -6.27
CA LEU A 188 -15.83 4.66 -5.14
C LEU A 188 -16.97 3.65 -5.32
N ILE A 189 -18.19 4.10 -5.65
CA ILE A 189 -19.32 3.20 -5.91
C ILE A 189 -18.98 2.23 -7.05
N ILE A 190 -18.46 2.74 -8.17
CA ILE A 190 -18.06 1.89 -9.31
C ILE A 190 -17.02 0.85 -8.87
N SER A 191 -16.03 1.25 -8.08
CA SER A 191 -14.98 0.34 -7.60
C SER A 191 -15.54 -0.77 -6.70
N VAL A 192 -16.47 -0.44 -5.79
CA VAL A 192 -17.12 -1.39 -4.89
C VAL A 192 -18.00 -2.37 -5.68
N LEU A 193 -18.76 -1.88 -6.66
CA LEU A 193 -19.55 -2.73 -7.55
C LEU A 193 -18.65 -3.66 -8.38
N GLY A 194 -17.54 -3.16 -8.91
CA GLY A 194 -16.55 -3.96 -9.64
C GLY A 194 -15.93 -5.06 -8.78
N LEU A 195 -15.58 -4.73 -7.53
CA LEU A 195 -15.07 -5.70 -6.55
C LEU A 195 -16.12 -6.78 -6.23
N ALA A 196 -17.36 -6.38 -5.98
CA ALA A 196 -18.48 -7.29 -5.73
C ALA A 196 -18.75 -8.20 -6.92
N ALA A 197 -18.75 -7.65 -8.15
CA ALA A 197 -18.93 -8.41 -9.38
C ALA A 197 -17.82 -9.47 -9.57
N CYS A 198 -16.56 -9.14 -9.29
CA CYS A 198 -15.47 -10.11 -9.32
C CYS A 198 -15.67 -11.23 -8.28
N GLY A 199 -16.10 -10.88 -7.06
CA GLY A 199 -16.43 -11.84 -6.01
C GLY A 199 -17.53 -12.81 -6.47
N VAL A 200 -18.66 -12.29 -6.96
CA VAL A 200 -19.78 -13.09 -7.48
C VAL A 200 -19.32 -13.99 -8.64
N ALA A 201 -18.52 -13.46 -9.57
CA ALA A 201 -18.03 -14.23 -10.71
C ALA A 201 -17.09 -15.38 -10.30
N MET A 202 -16.22 -15.18 -9.30
CA MET A 202 -15.39 -16.25 -8.74
C MET A 202 -16.25 -17.36 -8.12
N HIS A 203 -17.27 -17.00 -7.33
CA HIS A 203 -18.20 -17.98 -6.76
C HIS A 203 -19.02 -18.71 -7.83
N GLY A 204 -19.52 -17.98 -8.84
CA GLY A 204 -20.24 -18.56 -9.97
C GLY A 204 -19.39 -19.52 -10.80
N THR A 205 -18.11 -19.19 -11.01
CA THR A 205 -17.14 -20.06 -11.70
C THR A 205 -16.91 -21.36 -10.93
N ASN A 206 -16.74 -21.28 -9.60
CA ASN A 206 -16.64 -22.46 -8.75
C ASN A 206 -17.90 -23.33 -8.80
N PHE A 207 -19.09 -22.71 -8.80
CA PHE A 207 -20.35 -23.43 -8.92
C PHE A 207 -20.48 -24.13 -10.29
N ALA A 208 -20.20 -23.43 -11.39
CA ALA A 208 -20.23 -23.97 -12.76
C ALA A 208 -19.29 -25.18 -12.93
N ARG A 209 -18.13 -25.15 -12.25
CA ARG A 209 -17.19 -26.28 -12.19
C ARG A 209 -17.80 -27.47 -11.45
N THR A 210 -18.41 -27.24 -10.28
CA THR A 210 -19.02 -28.29 -9.46
C THR A 210 -20.13 -29.06 -10.21
N ILE A 211 -20.89 -28.37 -11.07
CA ILE A 211 -21.93 -29.00 -11.90
C ILE A 211 -21.41 -29.52 -13.25
N GLY A 212 -20.10 -29.47 -13.50
CA GLY A 212 -19.47 -30.02 -14.70
C GLY A 212 -19.65 -29.20 -15.99
N CYS A 213 -20.12 -27.94 -15.91
CA CYS A 213 -20.33 -27.09 -17.09
C CYS A 213 -19.02 -26.59 -17.73
N ILE A 214 -17.93 -26.51 -16.95
CA ILE A 214 -16.63 -26.05 -17.43
C ILE A 214 -15.52 -26.97 -16.95
N SER A 215 -14.44 -27.06 -17.72
CA SER A 215 -13.26 -27.83 -17.32
C SER A 215 -12.54 -27.19 -16.12
N LEU A 216 -11.82 -28.00 -15.36
CA LEU A 216 -11.01 -27.53 -14.23
C LEU A 216 -10.00 -26.45 -14.65
N SER A 217 -9.34 -26.63 -15.78
CA SER A 217 -8.36 -25.68 -16.31
C SER A 217 -9.00 -24.33 -16.65
N MET A 218 -10.19 -24.35 -17.26
CA MET A 218 -10.94 -23.12 -17.58
C MET A 218 -11.40 -22.42 -16.30
N ALA A 219 -11.92 -23.17 -15.33
CA ALA A 219 -12.34 -22.63 -14.04
C ALA A 219 -11.17 -21.94 -13.31
N ARG A 220 -10.00 -22.58 -13.26
CA ARG A 220 -8.80 -22.00 -12.66
C ARG A 220 -8.36 -20.71 -13.35
N LEU A 221 -8.35 -20.68 -14.68
CA LEU A 221 -8.02 -19.48 -15.44
C LEU A 221 -9.00 -18.34 -15.12
N LEU A 222 -10.32 -18.60 -15.19
CA LEU A 222 -11.35 -17.60 -14.89
C LEU A 222 -11.25 -17.08 -13.45
N ILE A 223 -11.02 -17.96 -12.47
CA ILE A 223 -10.81 -17.56 -11.08
C ILE A 223 -9.57 -16.67 -10.96
N CYS A 224 -8.47 -16.96 -11.67
CA CYS A 224 -7.29 -16.09 -11.68
C CYS A 224 -7.60 -14.73 -12.30
N CYS A 225 -8.33 -14.69 -13.42
CA CYS A 225 -8.73 -13.46 -14.09
C CYS A 225 -9.59 -12.58 -13.17
N PHE A 226 -10.64 -13.14 -12.56
CA PHE A 226 -11.51 -12.42 -11.64
C PHE A 226 -10.80 -12.06 -10.34
N GLY A 227 -9.90 -12.91 -9.84
CA GLY A 227 -9.08 -12.62 -8.67
C GLY A 227 -8.11 -11.45 -8.91
N ALA A 228 -7.51 -11.35 -10.09
CA ALA A 228 -6.73 -10.18 -10.48
C ALA A 228 -7.61 -8.92 -10.56
N GLY A 229 -8.81 -9.05 -11.11
CA GLY A 229 -9.85 -8.01 -11.06
C GLY A 229 -10.15 -7.55 -9.63
N SER A 230 -10.33 -8.49 -8.69
CA SER A 230 -10.55 -8.19 -7.27
C SER A 230 -9.37 -7.43 -6.64
N VAL A 231 -8.13 -7.77 -7.00
CA VAL A 231 -6.95 -7.02 -6.52
C VAL A 231 -6.99 -5.59 -7.03
N VAL A 232 -7.22 -5.40 -8.34
CA VAL A 232 -7.28 -4.08 -8.98
C VAL A 232 -8.40 -3.22 -8.38
N PHE A 233 -9.62 -3.76 -8.31
CA PHE A 233 -10.75 -3.05 -7.73
C PHE A 233 -10.57 -2.81 -6.23
N GLY A 234 -9.94 -3.73 -5.49
CA GLY A 234 -9.62 -3.56 -4.08
C GLY A 234 -8.71 -2.36 -3.83
N PHE A 235 -7.61 -2.24 -4.59
CA PHE A 235 -6.75 -1.05 -4.51
C PHE A 235 -7.48 0.22 -4.98
N TYR A 236 -8.35 0.12 -5.99
CA TYR A 236 -9.14 1.26 -6.46
C TYR A 236 -10.17 1.74 -5.44
N THR A 237 -10.87 0.83 -4.77
CA THR A 237 -11.77 1.14 -3.66
C THR A 237 -11.02 1.80 -2.52
N PHE A 238 -9.86 1.24 -2.13
CA PHE A 238 -9.02 1.82 -1.10
C PHE A 238 -8.59 3.26 -1.44
N ASP A 239 -8.11 3.48 -2.66
CA ASP A 239 -7.71 4.82 -3.15
C ASP A 239 -8.88 5.81 -3.15
N ARG A 240 -10.03 5.43 -3.72
CA ARG A 240 -11.18 6.33 -3.83
C ARG A 240 -11.84 6.62 -2.49
N ALA A 241 -11.89 5.64 -1.58
CA ALA A 241 -12.38 5.86 -0.22
C ALA A 241 -11.53 6.91 0.50
N TYR A 242 -10.21 6.82 0.39
CA TYR A 242 -9.31 7.79 0.99
C TYR A 242 -9.49 9.20 0.42
N LEU A 243 -9.53 9.32 -0.91
CA LEU A 243 -9.74 10.60 -1.59
C LEU A 243 -11.11 11.22 -1.26
N PHE A 244 -12.16 10.40 -1.17
CA PHE A 244 -13.49 10.85 -0.79
C PHE A 244 -13.49 11.38 0.64
N LEU A 245 -12.97 10.63 1.60
CA LEU A 245 -12.97 11.01 3.02
C LEU A 245 -12.19 12.31 3.26
N LEU A 246 -10.98 12.43 2.71
CA LEU A 246 -10.19 13.65 2.86
C LEU A 246 -10.83 14.86 2.17
N SER A 247 -11.37 14.64 0.96
CA SER A 247 -12.03 15.72 0.24
C SER A 247 -13.25 16.19 1.00
N TYR A 248 -14.18 15.29 1.32
CA TYR A 248 -15.49 15.62 1.88
C TYR A 248 -15.39 16.28 3.26
N PHE A 249 -14.56 15.75 4.14
CA PHE A 249 -14.48 16.23 5.53
C PHE A 249 -13.47 17.37 5.73
N ASN A 250 -12.35 17.36 4.98
CA ASN A 250 -11.25 18.30 5.23
C ASN A 250 -11.05 19.34 4.12
N GLN A 251 -11.80 19.25 3.01
CA GLN A 251 -11.60 20.09 1.81
C GLN A 251 -10.20 19.94 1.22
N LEU A 252 -9.61 18.75 1.34
CA LEU A 252 -8.26 18.44 0.87
C LEU A 252 -8.30 17.50 -0.33
N SER A 253 -7.53 17.82 -1.37
CA SER A 253 -7.22 16.90 -2.45
C SER A 253 -5.83 16.34 -2.28
N VAL A 254 -5.69 15.03 -2.51
CA VAL A 254 -4.40 14.33 -2.55
C VAL A 254 -4.32 13.61 -3.87
N HIS A 255 -3.11 13.41 -4.39
CA HIS A 255 -2.94 12.59 -5.58
C HIS A 255 -3.32 11.14 -5.29
N SER A 256 -4.07 10.56 -6.22
CA SER A 256 -4.33 9.13 -6.28
C SER A 256 -3.02 8.33 -6.29
N ILE A 257 -3.09 7.12 -5.75
CA ILE A 257 -2.02 6.13 -5.84
C ILE A 257 -1.81 5.63 -7.27
N PHE A 258 -2.77 5.88 -8.15
CA PHE A 258 -2.72 5.53 -9.57
C PHE A 258 -2.40 6.76 -10.42
N GLY A 259 -1.58 6.54 -11.44
CA GLY A 259 -1.35 7.55 -12.48
C GLY A 259 -2.63 7.85 -13.27
N PRO A 260 -2.81 9.10 -13.73
CA PRO A 260 -4.04 9.52 -14.42
C PRO A 260 -4.29 8.80 -15.75
N GLY A 261 -3.27 8.21 -16.36
CA GLY A 261 -3.35 7.45 -17.60
C GLY A 261 -3.22 5.94 -17.41
N LEU A 262 -3.36 5.40 -16.18
CA LEU A 262 -3.14 3.98 -15.90
C LEU A 262 -3.99 3.11 -16.84
N TRP A 263 -5.29 3.40 -16.89
CA TRP A 263 -6.28 2.68 -17.69
C TRP A 263 -6.13 2.91 -19.21
N GLN A 264 -5.35 3.92 -19.60
CA GLN A 264 -5.06 4.29 -20.99
C GLN A 264 -3.66 3.85 -21.43
N SER A 265 -2.91 3.16 -20.56
CA SER A 265 -1.55 2.68 -20.86
C SER A 265 -1.57 1.85 -22.14
N ARG A 266 -0.66 2.17 -23.06
CA ARG A 266 -0.49 1.46 -24.34
C ARG A 266 0.70 0.51 -24.32
N THR A 267 1.49 0.57 -23.25
CA THR A 267 2.68 -0.26 -23.04
C THR A 267 2.71 -0.77 -21.60
N ILE A 268 3.34 -1.93 -21.37
CA ILE A 268 3.60 -2.50 -20.04
C ILE A 268 4.49 -1.55 -19.24
N LYS A 269 5.44 -0.89 -19.91
CA LYS A 269 6.28 0.14 -19.28
C LYS A 269 5.47 1.32 -18.75
N GLU A 270 4.47 1.79 -19.50
CA GLU A 270 3.55 2.84 -19.04
C GLU A 270 2.68 2.37 -17.88
N PHE A 271 2.15 1.15 -17.95
CA PHE A 271 1.30 0.57 -16.90
C PHE A 271 2.02 0.53 -15.56
N TRP A 272 3.19 -0.10 -15.48
CA TRP A 272 3.96 -0.21 -14.23
C TRP A 272 4.51 1.13 -13.72
N ARG A 273 4.63 2.15 -14.57
CA ARG A 273 4.98 3.52 -14.14
C ARG A 273 3.81 4.25 -13.48
N GLN A 274 2.59 3.79 -13.72
CA GLN A 274 1.36 4.41 -13.24
C GLN A 274 0.65 3.58 -12.19
N TRP A 275 0.99 2.30 -12.07
CA TRP A 275 0.52 1.42 -11.02
C TRP A 275 1.24 1.73 -9.71
N ASN A 276 0.47 2.03 -8.65
CA ASN A 276 1.00 2.20 -7.29
C ASN A 276 2.21 3.15 -7.23
N LEU A 277 1.97 4.42 -7.57
CA LEU A 277 2.96 5.49 -7.64
C LEU A 277 3.87 5.60 -6.40
N PRO A 278 3.41 5.41 -5.15
CA PRO A 278 4.29 5.45 -3.98
C PRO A 278 5.38 4.38 -4.03
N VAL A 279 4.99 3.12 -4.28
CA VAL A 279 5.94 2.01 -4.38
C VAL A 279 6.84 2.21 -5.58
N GLN A 280 6.29 2.65 -6.71
CA GLN A 280 7.06 2.96 -7.91
C GLN A 280 8.15 4.00 -7.63
N ARG A 281 7.82 5.12 -6.98
CA ARG A 281 8.79 6.18 -6.66
C ARG A 281 9.82 5.71 -5.65
N MET A 282 9.42 4.91 -4.67
CA MET A 282 10.32 4.29 -3.70
C MET A 282 11.35 3.40 -4.41
N LEU A 283 10.92 2.51 -5.29
CA LEU A 283 11.83 1.62 -6.04
C LEU A 283 12.74 2.42 -7.00
N VAL A 284 12.20 3.45 -7.66
CA VAL A 284 13.01 4.29 -8.56
C VAL A 284 14.09 5.06 -7.79
N SER A 285 13.74 5.64 -6.64
CA SER A 285 14.68 6.45 -5.85
C SER A 285 15.66 5.61 -5.04
N GLY A 286 15.22 4.47 -4.50
CA GLY A 286 16.01 3.60 -3.64
C GLY A 286 16.84 2.55 -4.37
N ILE A 287 16.44 2.14 -5.58
CA ILE A 287 17.08 1.03 -6.29
C ILE A 287 17.53 1.47 -7.68
N PHE A 288 16.59 1.89 -8.54
CA PHE A 288 16.89 2.15 -9.95
C PHE A 288 17.93 3.26 -10.15
N ARG A 289 17.68 4.46 -9.57
CA ARG A 289 18.58 5.62 -9.74
C ARG A 289 19.97 5.38 -9.14
N PRO A 290 20.13 4.84 -7.92
CA PRO A 290 21.44 4.48 -7.39
C PRO A 290 22.23 3.52 -8.29
N LEU A 291 21.60 2.45 -8.78
CA LEU A 291 22.25 1.48 -9.67
C LEU A 291 22.64 2.10 -11.02
N ARG A 292 21.78 2.97 -11.58
CA ARG A 292 22.12 3.70 -12.81
C ARG A 292 23.32 4.64 -12.62
N ARG A 293 23.44 5.31 -11.47
CA ARG A 293 24.62 6.13 -11.14
C ARG A 293 25.88 5.30 -10.94
N ALA A 294 25.73 4.05 -10.50
CA ALA A 294 26.83 3.08 -10.39
C ALA A 294 27.22 2.42 -11.73
N GLY A 295 26.59 2.81 -12.85
CA GLY A 295 26.93 2.32 -14.19
C GLY A 295 26.18 1.04 -14.63
N CYS A 296 25.27 0.49 -13.83
CA CYS A 296 24.48 -0.68 -14.23
C CYS A 296 23.56 -0.37 -15.42
N SER A 297 23.37 -1.31 -16.36
CA SER A 297 22.51 -1.12 -17.54
C SER A 297 21.03 -0.92 -17.17
N GLU A 298 20.22 -0.30 -18.06
CA GLU A 298 18.78 -0.09 -17.81
C GLU A 298 18.04 -1.41 -17.61
N SER A 299 18.32 -2.44 -18.43
CA SER A 299 17.70 -3.76 -18.29
C SER A 299 18.05 -4.45 -16.97
N CYS A 300 19.32 -4.37 -16.53
CA CYS A 300 19.73 -4.91 -15.24
C CYS A 300 19.04 -4.18 -14.08
N CYS A 301 18.98 -2.85 -14.13
CA CYS A 301 18.26 -2.05 -13.13
C CYS A 301 16.77 -2.39 -13.10
N GLY A 302 16.14 -2.57 -14.27
CA GLY A 302 14.74 -2.98 -14.38
C GLY A 302 14.49 -4.35 -13.75
N PHE A 303 15.34 -5.34 -14.06
CA PHE A 303 15.27 -6.67 -13.46
C PHE A 303 15.39 -6.61 -11.94
N LEU A 304 16.37 -5.88 -11.40
CA LEU A 304 16.58 -5.75 -9.96
C LEU A 304 15.41 -5.04 -9.26
N VAL A 305 14.80 -4.04 -9.91
CA VAL A 305 13.59 -3.39 -9.40
C VAL A 305 12.43 -4.39 -9.28
N PHE A 306 12.17 -5.18 -10.32
CA PHE A 306 11.12 -6.20 -10.26
C PHE A 306 11.44 -7.30 -9.27
N LEU A 307 12.69 -7.75 -9.17
CA LEU A 307 13.12 -8.73 -8.18
C LEU A 307 12.86 -8.24 -6.75
N VAL A 308 13.27 -7.02 -6.42
CA VAL A 308 13.03 -6.46 -5.07
C VAL A 308 11.55 -6.24 -4.81
N SER A 309 10.78 -5.81 -5.81
CA SER A 309 9.32 -5.74 -5.71
C SER A 309 8.71 -7.12 -5.43
N GLY A 310 9.18 -8.16 -6.13
CA GLY A 310 8.75 -9.54 -5.93
C GLY A 310 9.08 -10.06 -4.54
N LEU A 311 10.29 -9.78 -4.03
CA LEU A 311 10.67 -10.12 -2.65
C LEU A 311 9.75 -9.44 -1.63
N GLY A 312 9.36 -8.18 -1.88
CA GLY A 312 8.39 -7.46 -1.06
C GLY A 312 7.00 -8.13 -1.02
N HIS A 313 6.56 -8.79 -2.09
CA HIS A 313 5.30 -9.52 -2.14
C HIS A 313 5.41 -10.97 -1.64
N ALA A 314 6.59 -11.58 -1.80
CA ALA A 314 6.89 -12.90 -1.26
C ALA A 314 7.04 -12.88 0.28
N TRP A 315 7.50 -11.77 0.86
CA TRP A 315 7.69 -11.63 2.30
C TRP A 315 6.40 -11.87 3.12
N PRO A 316 5.25 -11.24 2.79
CA PRO A 316 3.97 -11.57 3.42
C PRO A 316 3.61 -13.05 3.37
N LEU A 317 3.83 -13.70 2.23
CA LEU A 317 3.56 -15.14 2.07
C LEU A 317 4.45 -15.98 2.98
N LEU A 318 5.72 -15.64 3.08
CA LEU A 318 6.66 -16.29 3.99
C LEU A 318 6.23 -16.15 5.46
N CYS A 319 5.81 -14.95 5.88
CA CYS A 319 5.40 -14.68 7.26
C CYS A 319 4.21 -15.56 7.69
N VAL A 320 3.26 -15.77 6.77
CA VAL A 320 2.06 -16.58 7.02
C VAL A 320 2.26 -18.08 6.76
N GLY A 321 3.50 -18.52 6.54
CA GLY A 321 3.82 -19.94 6.32
C GLY A 321 3.28 -20.49 5.00
N ALA A 322 3.26 -19.68 3.94
CA ALA A 322 2.88 -20.16 2.61
C ALA A 322 3.86 -21.22 2.08
N GLU A 323 3.34 -22.11 1.23
CA GLU A 323 4.13 -23.17 0.62
C GLU A 323 5.17 -22.60 -0.35
N HIS A 324 6.29 -23.30 -0.52
CA HIS A 324 7.40 -22.86 -1.37
C HIS A 324 6.99 -22.52 -2.80
N TRP A 325 6.02 -23.24 -3.37
CA TRP A 325 5.51 -22.95 -4.72
C TRP A 325 4.73 -21.63 -4.77
N GLN A 326 4.00 -21.26 -3.71
CA GLN A 326 3.27 -19.98 -3.64
C GLN A 326 4.28 -18.82 -3.68
N ILE A 327 5.35 -18.94 -2.89
CA ILE A 327 6.45 -17.98 -2.85
C ILE A 327 7.14 -17.90 -4.22
N ALA A 328 7.47 -19.04 -4.81
CA ALA A 328 8.14 -19.11 -6.11
C ALA A 328 7.29 -18.49 -7.23
N PHE A 329 5.98 -18.77 -7.28
CA PHE A 329 5.07 -18.22 -8.28
C PHE A 329 4.92 -16.70 -8.13
N MET A 330 4.79 -16.22 -6.90
CA MET A 330 4.75 -14.77 -6.62
C MET A 330 6.04 -14.08 -7.10
N LEU A 331 7.22 -14.66 -6.82
CA LEU A 331 8.48 -14.14 -7.34
C LEU A 331 8.53 -14.18 -8.87
N LEU A 332 8.09 -15.30 -9.45
CA LEU A 332 8.05 -15.52 -10.88
C LEU A 332 7.18 -14.47 -11.58
N PHE A 333 6.02 -14.11 -11.03
CA PHE A 333 5.15 -13.06 -11.55
C PHE A 333 5.90 -11.74 -11.77
N PHE A 334 6.72 -11.32 -10.80
CA PHE A 334 7.43 -10.05 -10.90
C PHE A 334 8.64 -10.13 -11.85
N VAL A 335 9.49 -11.16 -11.74
CA VAL A 335 10.68 -11.24 -12.59
C VAL A 335 10.33 -11.48 -14.06
N THR A 336 9.22 -12.19 -14.33
CA THR A 336 8.75 -12.43 -15.71
C THR A 336 8.25 -11.17 -16.39
N GLN A 337 7.93 -10.08 -15.67
CA GLN A 337 7.55 -8.79 -16.28
C GLN A 337 8.64 -8.19 -17.17
N MET A 338 9.90 -8.59 -16.99
CA MET A 338 10.98 -8.18 -17.89
C MET A 338 10.80 -8.73 -19.30
N ILE A 339 10.20 -9.90 -19.47
CA ILE A 339 9.99 -10.52 -20.78
C ILE A 339 9.06 -9.67 -21.66
N PRO A 340 7.81 -9.37 -21.27
CA PRO A 340 6.93 -8.55 -22.10
C PRO A 340 7.48 -7.13 -22.29
N LEU A 341 8.23 -6.57 -21.33
CA LEU A 341 8.91 -5.28 -21.50
C LEU A 341 9.98 -5.31 -22.59
N GLN A 342 10.79 -6.38 -22.67
CA GLN A 342 11.79 -6.53 -23.72
C GLN A 342 11.12 -6.80 -25.08
N VAL A 343 10.15 -7.72 -25.11
CA VAL A 343 9.39 -8.03 -26.34
C VAL A 343 8.71 -6.78 -26.90
N GLU A 344 8.05 -6.01 -26.04
CA GLU A 344 7.43 -4.72 -26.39
C GLU A 344 8.44 -3.72 -26.96
N SER A 345 9.61 -3.60 -26.34
CA SER A 345 10.66 -2.68 -26.80
C SER A 345 11.27 -3.11 -28.13
N THR A 346 11.51 -4.41 -28.33
CA THR A 346 12.14 -4.97 -29.54
C THR A 346 11.18 -4.98 -30.73
N LEU A 347 9.91 -5.33 -30.51
CA LEU A 347 8.90 -5.43 -31.57
C LEU A 347 8.07 -4.14 -31.74
N HIS A 348 8.35 -3.11 -30.93
CA HIS A 348 7.62 -1.84 -30.91
C HIS A 348 6.09 -2.00 -30.75
N ILE A 349 5.66 -3.02 -30.00
CA ILE A 349 4.24 -3.31 -29.78
C ILE A 349 3.64 -2.17 -28.93
N LYS A 350 2.51 -1.64 -29.38
CA LYS A 350 1.73 -0.64 -28.63
C LYS A 350 0.26 -0.95 -28.76
N GLY A 351 -0.46 -0.93 -27.65
CA GLY A 351 -1.90 -1.08 -27.63
C GLY A 351 -2.42 -1.49 -26.26
N ARG A 352 -3.62 -1.01 -25.93
CA ARG A 352 -4.30 -1.40 -24.68
C ARG A 352 -4.58 -2.90 -24.63
N PHE A 353 -4.92 -3.49 -25.78
CA PHE A 353 -5.15 -4.94 -25.88
C PHE A 353 -3.90 -5.74 -25.49
N TRP A 354 -2.71 -5.31 -25.90
CA TRP A 354 -1.45 -5.94 -25.50
C TRP A 354 -1.25 -5.89 -23.99
N VAL A 355 -1.40 -4.71 -23.38
CA VAL A 355 -1.25 -4.52 -21.92
C VAL A 355 -2.18 -5.46 -21.14
N TYR A 356 -3.48 -5.42 -21.45
CA TYR A 356 -4.45 -6.26 -20.74
C TYR A 356 -4.26 -7.76 -21.01
N THR A 357 -3.81 -8.15 -22.21
CA THR A 357 -3.52 -9.56 -22.52
C THR A 357 -2.36 -10.07 -21.68
N VAL A 358 -1.26 -9.31 -21.58
CA VAL A 358 -0.11 -9.70 -20.76
C VAL A 358 -0.50 -9.80 -19.28
N GLU A 359 -1.20 -8.81 -18.74
CA GLU A 359 -1.64 -8.83 -17.34
C GLU A 359 -2.57 -10.02 -17.06
N LEU A 360 -3.48 -10.34 -17.99
CA LEU A 360 -4.37 -11.49 -17.88
C LEU A 360 -3.60 -12.82 -17.91
N LEU A 361 -2.66 -12.96 -18.85
CA LEU A 361 -1.86 -14.18 -19.01
C LEU A 361 -0.90 -14.42 -17.84
N LEU A 362 -0.36 -13.37 -17.23
CA LEU A 362 0.53 -13.47 -16.08
C LEU A 362 -0.23 -13.51 -14.75
N SER A 363 -1.52 -13.15 -14.72
CA SER A 363 -2.34 -13.16 -13.51
C SER A 363 -2.32 -14.48 -12.71
N PRO A 364 -2.26 -15.69 -13.32
CA PRO A 364 -2.20 -16.92 -12.54
C PRO A 364 -0.96 -17.02 -11.64
N LEU A 365 0.18 -16.45 -12.07
CA LEU A 365 1.40 -16.42 -11.26
C LEU A 365 1.24 -15.55 -10.01
N PHE A 366 0.38 -14.52 -10.07
CA PHE A 366 0.10 -13.64 -8.93
C PHE A 366 -1.04 -14.16 -8.06
N VAL A 367 -2.13 -14.62 -8.67
CA VAL A 367 -3.39 -14.93 -7.98
C VAL A 367 -3.40 -16.31 -7.36
N LEU A 368 -2.86 -17.35 -8.02
CA LEU A 368 -2.84 -18.70 -7.44
C LEU A 368 -2.13 -18.77 -6.08
N PRO A 369 -0.96 -18.11 -5.88
CA PRO A 369 -0.35 -18.01 -4.56
C PRO A 369 -1.26 -17.41 -3.48
N LEU A 370 -2.18 -16.53 -3.84
CA LEU A 370 -3.07 -15.87 -2.89
C LEU A 370 -4.30 -16.72 -2.53
N LEU A 371 -4.74 -17.59 -3.44
CA LEU A 371 -5.91 -18.46 -3.25
C LEU A 371 -5.63 -19.67 -2.35
N GLY A 372 -4.37 -20.07 -2.23
CA GLY A 372 -3.94 -21.19 -1.38
C GLY A 372 -4.39 -22.57 -1.87
N PRO A 373 -4.07 -23.64 -1.11
CA PRO A 373 -4.32 -25.02 -1.54
C PRO A 373 -5.82 -25.36 -1.62
N VAL A 374 -6.64 -24.73 -0.78
CA VAL A 374 -8.05 -25.09 -0.54
C VAL A 374 -8.89 -25.00 -1.82
N LEU A 375 -8.58 -24.06 -2.72
CA LEU A 375 -9.29 -23.88 -3.99
C LEU A 375 -8.68 -24.69 -5.14
N ILE A 376 -7.48 -25.27 -4.96
CA ILE A 376 -6.76 -26.01 -6.01
C ILE A 376 -7.03 -27.50 -5.92
N SER A 377 -7.17 -28.03 -4.70
CA SER A 377 -7.37 -29.46 -4.42
C SER A 377 -8.83 -29.91 -4.44
N SER A 378 -9.78 -28.99 -4.25
CA SER A 378 -11.21 -29.24 -4.43
C SER A 378 -11.58 -29.16 -5.90
#